data_AF-A0A926I2D2-F1
#
_entry.id   AF-A0A926I2D2-F1
#
_cell.length_a   1.000
_cell.length_b   1.000
_cell.length_c   1.000
_cell.angle_alpha   90.00
_cell.angle_beta   90.00
_cell.angle_gamma   90.00
#
_symmetry.space_group_name_H-M   'P 1'
#
loop_
_entity.id
_entity.type
_entity.pdbx_description
1 polymer ?
#
loop_
_entity_poly.entity_id
_entity_poly.type
_entity_poly.pdbx_seq_one_letter_code
_entity_poly.pdbx_strand_id
1 'polypeptide(L)'
;MTLGEKIAKQRKENNYTQEQLADILGVSRQSVSKWESDIAYPETDKLIKLGKLFDCSMDYLLNEDCTDRSGKDTDEVVSVLDTIHSTIKRQCRERKSEKIVCGMPLYHIGRDARGFFAIGLKARGVFAVGLRARGMVSLGLLSLGFISIGVLSIGLIAFGTFALGLLSVGSIALGLFAVGAISIGIISFGALSIGGFSSGALAIGKYIAIGDHARAMIAVGGSEAVGNVYQHIGRLAPADLSYVIEWLDANVPTYLWWAKEIFKLYMR
;
A
#
# COMPACT_ATOMS: atom_id res chain seq x y z
N MET A 1 -17.88 -16.57 24.95
CA MET A 1 -17.08 -16.84 26.16
C MET A 1 -16.99 -15.55 26.93
N THR A 2 -17.30 -15.56 28.22
CA THR A 2 -17.20 -14.37 29.07
C THR A 2 -15.74 -13.99 29.34
N LEU A 3 -15.50 -12.81 29.90
CA LEU A 3 -14.16 -12.35 30.28
C LEU A 3 -13.49 -13.32 31.27
N GLY A 4 -14.22 -13.75 32.30
CA GLY A 4 -13.74 -14.70 33.31
C GLY A 4 -13.37 -16.06 32.72
N GLU A 5 -14.19 -16.58 31.81
CA GLU A 5 -13.90 -17.82 31.08
C GLU A 5 -12.63 -17.71 30.23
N LYS A 6 -12.41 -16.57 29.58
CA LYS A 6 -11.19 -16.32 28.78
C LYS A 6 -9.95 -16.25 29.65
N ILE A 7 -10.02 -15.58 30.81
CA ILE A 7 -8.91 -15.51 31.77
C ILE A 7 -8.59 -16.91 32.30
N ALA A 8 -9.61 -17.70 32.68
CA ALA A 8 -9.43 -19.06 33.17
C ALA A 8 -8.83 -19.99 32.10
N LYS A 9 -9.25 -19.84 30.84
CA LYS A 9 -8.69 -20.59 29.70
C LYS A 9 -7.22 -20.24 29.48
N GLN A 10 -6.88 -18.95 29.39
CA GLN A 10 -5.51 -18.49 29.18
C GLN A 10 -4.58 -18.87 30.33
N ARG A 11 -5.08 -18.85 31.56
CA ARG A 11 -4.32 -19.33 32.73
C ARG A 11 -3.97 -20.81 32.62
N LYS A 12 -4.92 -21.65 32.19
CA LYS A 12 -4.70 -23.10 32.00
C LYS A 12 -3.76 -23.39 30.84
N GLU A 13 -3.89 -22.67 29.72
CA GLU A 13 -3.00 -22.81 28.56
C GLU A 13 -1.55 -22.46 28.89
N ASN A 14 -1.33 -21.48 29.77
CA ASN A 14 -0.01 -21.09 30.26
C ASN A 14 0.45 -21.85 31.53
N ASN A 15 -0.29 -22.87 31.97
CA ASN A 15 0.02 -23.72 33.13
C ASN A 15 0.21 -22.97 34.46
N TYR A 16 -0.48 -21.86 34.68
CA TYR A 16 -0.42 -21.12 35.94
C TYR A 16 -1.48 -21.57 36.94
N THR A 17 -1.14 -21.63 38.23
CA THR A 17 -2.14 -21.69 39.30
C THR A 17 -2.77 -20.32 39.52
N GLN A 18 -3.95 -20.26 40.16
CA GLN A 18 -4.57 -18.98 40.52
C GLN A 18 -3.69 -18.14 41.45
N GLU A 19 -2.89 -18.79 42.32
CA GLU A 19 -1.93 -18.14 43.21
C GLU A 19 -0.78 -17.54 42.42
N GLN A 20 -0.20 -18.30 41.48
CA GLN A 20 0.88 -17.81 40.63
C GLN A 20 0.44 -16.63 39.74
N LEU A 21 -0.77 -16.70 39.17
CA LEU A 21 -1.32 -15.58 38.40
C LEU A 21 -1.54 -14.34 39.28
N ALA A 22 -1.98 -14.53 40.52
CA ALA A 22 -2.19 -13.45 41.47
C ALA A 22 -0.86 -12.78 41.87
N ASP A 23 0.19 -13.58 42.10
CA ASP A 23 1.54 -13.09 42.42
C ASP A 23 2.12 -12.26 41.27
N ILE A 24 1.99 -12.74 40.03
CA ILE A 24 2.49 -12.04 38.84
C ILE A 24 1.76 -10.69 38.64
N LEU A 25 0.45 -10.67 38.88
CA LEU A 25 -0.36 -9.45 38.72
C LEU A 25 -0.28 -8.53 39.94
N GLY A 26 0.31 -8.98 41.05
CA GLY A 26 0.37 -8.26 42.33
C GLY A 26 -1.03 -8.01 42.88
N VAL A 27 -1.86 -9.06 42.95
CA VAL A 27 -3.22 -9.04 43.51
C VAL A 27 -3.43 -10.24 44.42
N SER A 28 -4.51 -10.25 45.20
CA SER A 28 -4.84 -11.42 46.02
C SER A 28 -5.38 -12.56 45.14
N ARG A 29 -5.16 -13.82 45.54
CA ARG A 29 -5.76 -15.01 44.91
C ARG A 29 -7.29 -14.88 44.80
N GLN A 30 -7.93 -14.28 45.82
CA GLN A 30 -9.37 -14.05 45.84
C GLN A 30 -9.84 -13.12 44.70
N SER A 31 -9.02 -12.13 44.33
CA SER A 31 -9.31 -11.22 43.20
C SER A 31 -9.34 -12.00 41.88
N VAL A 32 -8.36 -12.87 41.64
CA VAL A 32 -8.31 -13.72 40.43
C VAL A 32 -9.49 -14.68 40.38
N SER A 33 -9.86 -15.31 41.49
CA SER A 33 -11.03 -16.20 41.56
C SER A 33 -12.34 -15.48 41.22
N LYS A 34 -12.51 -14.24 41.71
CA LYS A 34 -13.68 -13.39 41.40
C LYS A 34 -13.72 -12.98 39.93
N TRP A 35 -12.56 -12.74 39.30
CA TRP A 35 -12.48 -12.44 37.87
C TRP A 35 -12.84 -13.66 37.02
N GLU A 36 -12.30 -14.84 37.35
CA GLU A 36 -12.61 -16.09 36.63
C GLU A 36 -14.09 -16.51 36.75
N SER A 37 -14.79 -16.02 37.78
CA SER A 37 -16.21 -16.31 38.01
C SER A 37 -17.14 -15.17 37.57
N ASP A 38 -16.62 -14.15 36.86
CA ASP A 38 -17.36 -12.95 36.41
C ASP A 38 -18.04 -12.14 37.54
N ILE A 39 -17.61 -12.33 38.79
CA ILE A 39 -18.15 -11.60 39.97
C ILE A 39 -17.58 -10.18 40.05
N ALA A 40 -16.35 -9.98 39.57
CA ALA A 40 -15.68 -8.69 39.55
C ALA A 40 -14.87 -8.54 38.27
N TYR A 41 -14.67 -7.30 37.84
CA TYR A 41 -13.84 -6.98 36.69
C TYR A 41 -12.42 -6.59 37.13
N PRO A 42 -11.37 -7.00 36.40
CA PRO A 42 -10.03 -6.52 36.67
C PRO A 42 -9.94 -5.02 36.36
N GLU A 43 -9.17 -4.27 37.15
CA GLU A 43 -8.89 -2.86 36.90
C GLU A 43 -8.09 -2.68 35.60
N THR A 44 -8.17 -1.49 34.99
CA THR A 44 -7.50 -1.16 33.71
C THR A 44 -6.00 -1.51 33.73
N ASP A 45 -5.29 -1.22 34.82
CA ASP A 45 -3.87 -1.53 34.94
C ASP A 45 -3.58 -3.04 34.97
N LYS A 46 -4.50 -3.83 35.54
CA LYS A 46 -4.41 -5.29 35.59
C LYS A 46 -4.79 -5.90 34.25
N LEU A 47 -5.76 -5.33 33.54
CA LEU A 47 -6.13 -5.72 32.19
C LEU A 47 -4.97 -5.53 31.20
N ILE A 48 -4.25 -4.40 31.27
CA ILE A 48 -3.05 -4.17 30.44
C ILE A 48 -1.96 -5.20 30.76
N LYS A 49 -1.78 -5.54 32.04
CA LYS A 49 -0.81 -6.57 32.45
C LYS A 49 -1.22 -7.96 31.97
N LEU A 50 -2.50 -8.30 32.03
CA LEU A 50 -3.05 -9.55 31.50
C LEU A 50 -2.84 -9.66 29.98
N GLY A 51 -3.11 -8.59 29.22
CA GLY A 51 -2.85 -8.56 27.78
C GLY A 51 -1.37 -8.79 27.44
N LYS A 52 -0.45 -8.19 28.21
CA LYS A 52 0.99 -8.44 28.07
C LYS A 52 1.43 -9.84 28.50
N LEU A 53 0.77 -10.43 29.51
CA LEU A 53 1.11 -11.74 30.05
C LEU A 53 0.67 -12.86 29.10
N PHE A 54 -0.52 -12.73 28.52
CA PHE A 54 -1.13 -13.73 27.66
C PHE A 54 -0.94 -13.45 26.16
N ASP A 55 -0.15 -12.43 25.81
CA ASP A 55 0.09 -11.95 24.45
C ASP A 55 -1.20 -11.79 23.62
N CYS A 56 -2.24 -11.24 24.26
CA CYS A 56 -3.56 -11.09 23.66
C CYS A 56 -4.01 -9.63 23.62
N SER A 57 -4.75 -9.29 22.57
CA SER A 57 -5.33 -7.94 22.43
C SER A 57 -6.37 -7.70 23.51
N MET A 58 -6.38 -6.48 24.06
CA MET A 58 -7.39 -6.02 25.01
C MET A 58 -8.83 -6.20 24.50
N ASP A 59 -8.98 -6.05 23.19
CA ASP A 59 -10.24 -6.25 22.45
C ASP A 59 -10.73 -7.71 22.54
N TYR A 60 -9.81 -8.67 22.46
CA TYR A 60 -10.13 -10.08 22.61
C TYR A 60 -10.58 -10.43 24.03
N LEU A 61 -10.06 -9.77 25.06
CA LEU A 61 -10.47 -10.01 26.44
C LEU A 61 -11.88 -9.48 26.71
N LEU A 62 -12.21 -8.26 26.25
CA LEU A 62 -13.46 -7.59 26.60
C LEU A 62 -14.66 -7.92 25.70
N ASN A 63 -14.46 -8.28 24.43
CA ASN A 63 -15.58 -8.46 23.51
C ASN A 63 -16.18 -9.88 23.60
N GLU A 64 -17.44 -10.00 24.00
CA GLU A 64 -18.13 -11.28 24.18
C GLU A 64 -18.44 -12.01 22.84
N ASP A 65 -18.43 -11.27 21.71
CA ASP A 65 -19.01 -11.70 20.43
C ASP A 65 -18.03 -11.94 19.26
N CYS A 66 -16.71 -11.96 19.47
CA CYS A 66 -15.79 -12.17 18.35
C CYS A 66 -15.66 -13.66 17.99
N THR A 67 -16.69 -14.21 17.35
CA THR A 67 -16.50 -15.31 16.39
C THR A 67 -15.96 -14.72 15.09
N ASP A 68 -14.65 -14.86 14.90
CA ASP A 68 -13.89 -14.86 13.63
C ASP A 68 -14.61 -14.37 12.36
N ARG A 69 -14.80 -13.05 12.16
CA ARG A 69 -15.25 -12.52 10.84
C ARG A 69 -14.66 -11.18 10.38
N SER A 70 -13.52 -10.71 10.89
CA SER A 70 -12.89 -9.51 10.32
C SER A 70 -11.35 -9.52 10.18
N GLY A 71 -10.65 -10.61 10.50
CA GLY A 71 -9.17 -10.66 10.46
C GLY A 71 -8.53 -11.55 9.38
N LYS A 72 -9.29 -12.40 8.68
CA LYS A 72 -8.70 -13.53 7.91
C LYS A 72 -7.75 -13.11 6.79
N ASP A 73 -8.04 -12.03 6.06
CA ASP A 73 -7.17 -11.61 4.95
C ASP A 73 -5.89 -10.89 5.40
N THR A 74 -5.87 -10.29 6.60
CA THR A 74 -4.68 -9.57 7.09
C THR A 74 -3.78 -10.49 7.91
N ASP A 75 -4.35 -11.39 8.72
CA ASP A 75 -3.60 -12.32 9.58
C ASP A 75 -2.94 -13.46 8.78
N GLU A 76 -3.55 -13.93 7.68
CA GLU A 76 -2.89 -14.86 6.75
C GLU A 76 -1.66 -14.23 6.10
N VAL A 77 -1.76 -12.98 5.63
CA VAL A 77 -0.62 -12.30 5.00
C VAL A 77 0.49 -12.03 6.02
N VAL A 78 0.14 -11.68 7.27
CA VAL A 78 1.12 -11.46 8.35
C VAL A 78 1.81 -12.77 8.75
N SER A 79 1.07 -13.87 8.90
CA SER A 79 1.66 -15.18 9.25
C SER A 79 2.53 -15.75 8.12
N VAL A 80 2.16 -15.54 6.86
CA VAL A 80 3.01 -15.87 5.71
C VAL A 80 4.26 -15.01 5.70
N LEU A 81 4.15 -13.70 5.96
CA LEU A 81 5.31 -12.80 6.07
C LEU A 81 6.24 -13.20 7.22
N ASP A 82 5.72 -13.64 8.37
CA ASP A 82 6.53 -14.11 9.50
C ASP A 82 7.18 -15.48 9.23
N THR A 83 6.50 -16.36 8.52
CA THR A 83 7.05 -17.65 8.07
C THR A 83 8.18 -17.41 7.05
N ILE A 84 7.98 -16.49 6.11
CA ILE A 84 9.02 -16.05 5.18
C ILE A 84 10.17 -15.37 5.95
N HIS A 85 9.86 -14.52 6.93
CA HIS A 85 10.87 -13.82 7.75
C HIS A 85 11.74 -14.80 8.54
N SER A 86 11.15 -15.80 9.17
CA SER A 86 11.84 -16.82 9.96
C SER A 86 12.65 -17.79 9.09
N THR A 87 12.15 -18.11 7.89
CA THR A 87 12.90 -18.90 6.89
C THR A 87 14.12 -18.12 6.37
N ILE A 88 13.95 -16.84 6.01
CA ILE A 88 15.06 -15.99 5.57
C ILE A 88 16.07 -15.74 6.71
N LYS A 89 15.60 -15.63 7.97
CA LYS A 89 16.44 -15.45 9.17
C LYS A 89 17.50 -16.54 9.34
N ARG A 90 17.23 -17.76 8.88
CA ARG A 90 18.12 -18.92 9.02
C ARG A 90 19.18 -19.01 7.92
N GLN A 91 19.02 -18.30 6.80
CA GLN A 91 19.74 -18.61 5.56
C GLN A 91 20.70 -17.49 5.08
N CYS A 92 20.62 -16.27 5.62
CA CYS A 92 21.50 -15.17 5.22
C CYS A 92 22.83 -15.16 6.01
N ARG A 93 23.84 -15.90 5.54
CA ARG A 93 25.23 -15.61 5.92
C ARG A 93 25.62 -14.26 5.32
N GLU A 94 26.08 -13.34 6.17
CA GLU A 94 26.55 -12.03 5.73
C GLU A 94 27.79 -12.19 4.84
N ARG A 95 27.77 -11.59 3.66
CA ARG A 95 28.91 -11.55 2.73
C ARG A 95 29.11 -10.13 2.28
N LYS A 96 30.33 -9.62 2.43
CA LYS A 96 30.71 -8.25 2.07
C LYS A 96 31.98 -8.29 1.23
N SER A 97 32.02 -7.49 0.17
CA SER A 97 33.23 -7.30 -0.61
C SER A 97 34.23 -6.41 0.14
N GLU A 98 35.51 -6.71 -0.01
CA GLU A 98 36.61 -5.86 0.47
C GLU A 98 36.82 -4.63 -0.44
N LYS A 99 36.37 -4.68 -1.70
CA LYS A 99 36.47 -3.55 -2.64
C LYS A 99 35.47 -2.47 -2.25
N ILE A 100 35.96 -1.23 -2.10
CA ILE A 100 35.16 -0.06 -1.74
C ILE A 100 35.00 0.84 -2.97
N VAL A 101 33.76 1.20 -3.30
CA VAL A 101 33.40 2.14 -4.37
C VAL A 101 32.53 3.22 -3.75
N CYS A 102 32.86 4.50 -3.94
CA CYS A 102 32.12 5.64 -3.36
C CYS A 102 31.93 5.54 -1.82
N GLY A 103 32.93 5.05 -1.09
CA GLY A 103 32.86 4.92 0.37
C GLY A 103 31.97 3.77 0.89
N MET A 104 31.50 2.89 0.01
CA MET A 104 30.67 1.73 0.35
C MET A 104 31.20 0.44 -0.31
N PRO A 105 30.97 -0.75 0.25
CA PRO A 105 31.44 -1.99 -0.36
C PRO A 105 30.78 -2.22 -1.73
N LEU A 106 31.51 -2.82 -2.67
CA LEU A 106 31.01 -3.10 -4.02
C LEU A 106 29.72 -3.93 -3.99
N TYR A 107 29.71 -5.02 -3.22
CA TYR A 107 28.49 -5.77 -2.93
C TYR A 107 28.41 -6.10 -1.43
N HIS A 108 27.18 -6.14 -0.93
CA HIS A 108 26.87 -6.57 0.43
C HIS A 108 25.57 -7.38 0.41
N ILE A 109 25.65 -8.63 0.84
CA ILE A 109 24.52 -9.55 1.00
C ILE A 109 24.35 -9.78 2.51
N GLY A 110 23.19 -9.42 3.07
CA GLY A 110 22.97 -9.49 4.51
C GLY A 110 21.61 -8.97 4.93
N ARG A 111 21.33 -8.90 6.23
CA ARG A 111 20.01 -8.44 6.73
C ARG A 111 19.84 -6.92 6.60
N ASP A 112 20.87 -6.15 6.94
CA ASP A 112 20.99 -4.69 6.69
C ASP A 112 22.13 -4.44 5.69
N ALA A 113 21.90 -4.83 4.44
CA ALA A 113 22.88 -4.71 3.38
C ALA A 113 23.07 -3.24 2.97
N ARG A 114 24.33 -2.79 2.91
CA ARG A 114 24.76 -1.48 2.43
C ARG A 114 25.92 -1.62 1.47
N GLY A 115 25.79 -1.14 0.24
CA GLY A 115 26.82 -1.25 -0.79
C GLY A 115 26.36 -0.70 -2.13
N PHE A 116 27.23 -0.75 -3.15
CA PHE A 116 26.85 -0.38 -4.51
C PHE A 116 25.77 -1.35 -5.04
N PHE A 117 25.98 -2.66 -4.84
CA PHE A 117 24.96 -3.72 -4.94
C PHE A 117 24.58 -4.23 -3.54
N ALA A 118 23.36 -3.96 -3.10
CA ALA A 118 22.87 -4.38 -1.78
C ALA A 118 21.73 -5.39 -1.94
N ILE A 119 21.87 -6.59 -1.35
CA ILE A 119 20.86 -7.65 -1.38
C ILE A 119 20.53 -8.05 0.06
N GLY A 120 19.27 -7.91 0.48
CA GLY A 120 18.93 -8.17 1.88
C GLY A 120 17.47 -7.91 2.26
N LEU A 121 17.13 -8.12 3.54
CA LEU A 121 15.81 -7.66 4.04
C LEU A 121 15.71 -6.14 3.99
N LYS A 122 16.76 -5.45 4.43
CA LYS A 122 16.89 -4.00 4.38
C LYS A 122 18.10 -3.67 3.52
N ALA A 123 17.87 -3.30 2.28
CA ALA A 123 18.91 -3.06 1.29
C ALA A 123 19.04 -1.55 1.00
N ARG A 124 20.25 -1.00 1.13
CA ARG A 124 20.57 0.40 0.82
C ARG A 124 21.76 0.47 -0.12
N GLY A 125 21.58 1.05 -1.30
CA GLY A 125 22.65 1.09 -2.29
C GLY A 125 22.30 1.84 -3.56
N VAL A 126 23.15 1.71 -4.58
CA VAL A 126 22.80 2.19 -5.93
C VAL A 126 21.78 1.22 -6.54
N PHE A 127 22.11 -0.07 -6.51
CA PHE A 127 21.23 -1.18 -6.84
C PHE A 127 20.83 -1.90 -5.55
N ALA A 128 19.56 -1.80 -5.17
CA ALA A 128 19.04 -2.37 -3.92
C ALA A 128 17.95 -3.41 -4.20
N VAL A 129 18.15 -4.63 -3.73
CA VAL A 129 17.17 -5.73 -3.86
C VAL A 129 16.81 -6.24 -2.47
N GLY A 130 15.53 -6.20 -2.11
CA GLY A 130 15.13 -6.61 -0.77
C GLY A 130 13.68 -6.40 -0.38
N LEU A 131 13.31 -6.83 0.83
CA LEU A 131 11.96 -6.54 1.36
C LEU A 131 11.74 -5.03 1.49
N ARG A 132 12.74 -4.31 2.02
CA ARG A 132 12.79 -2.85 2.11
C ARG A 132 14.03 -2.35 1.36
N ALA A 133 13.85 -1.99 0.11
CA ALA A 133 14.91 -1.58 -0.81
C ALA A 133 14.92 -0.05 -0.99
N ARG A 134 16.08 0.58 -0.78
CA ARG A 134 16.26 2.02 -1.01
C ARG A 134 17.51 2.26 -1.84
N GLY A 135 17.37 2.87 -3.01
CA GLY A 135 18.49 3.11 -3.90
C GLY A 135 18.18 3.94 -5.12
N MET A 136 19.08 3.95 -6.11
CA MET A 136 18.80 4.57 -7.40
C MET A 136 17.91 3.65 -8.26
N VAL A 137 18.24 2.36 -8.27
CA VAL A 137 17.42 1.29 -8.81
C VAL A 137 17.06 0.35 -7.66
N SER A 138 15.78 0.25 -7.32
CA SER A 138 15.31 -0.55 -6.19
C SER A 138 14.25 -1.56 -6.60
N LEU A 139 14.43 -2.82 -6.17
CA LEU A 139 13.48 -3.90 -6.37
C LEU A 139 13.10 -4.50 -5.02
N GLY A 140 11.81 -4.50 -4.68
CA GLY A 140 11.39 -4.97 -3.37
C GLY A 140 9.90 -4.93 -3.08
N LEU A 141 9.51 -5.34 -1.88
CA LEU A 141 8.12 -5.18 -1.44
C LEU A 141 7.82 -3.71 -1.12
N LEU A 142 8.69 -3.07 -0.33
CA LEU A 142 8.76 -1.63 -0.12
C LEU A 142 9.98 -1.07 -0.86
N SER A 143 9.75 -0.38 -1.97
CA SER A 143 10.80 0.11 -2.85
C SER A 143 10.79 1.64 -2.93
N LEU A 144 11.96 2.26 -2.75
CA LEU A 144 12.15 3.70 -2.87
C LEU A 144 13.41 4.00 -3.69
N GLY A 145 13.23 4.66 -4.84
CA GLY A 145 14.36 5.01 -5.69
C GLY A 145 14.06 5.89 -6.88
N PHE A 146 15.00 5.99 -7.82
CA PHE A 146 14.75 6.69 -9.09
C PHE A 146 13.94 5.79 -10.03
N ILE A 147 14.38 4.54 -10.19
CA ILE A 147 13.63 3.45 -10.81
C ILE A 147 13.25 2.48 -9.69
N SER A 148 11.95 2.31 -9.47
CA SER A 148 11.43 1.56 -8.34
C SER A 148 10.44 0.49 -8.81
N ILE A 149 10.69 -0.76 -8.46
CA ILE A 149 9.83 -1.91 -8.80
C ILE A 149 9.43 -2.58 -7.49
N GLY A 150 8.13 -2.64 -7.20
CA GLY A 150 7.68 -3.29 -5.98
C GLY A 150 6.18 -3.33 -5.76
N VAL A 151 5.75 -3.86 -4.62
CA VAL A 151 4.32 -3.80 -4.23
C VAL A 151 3.97 -2.35 -3.89
N LEU A 152 4.69 -1.77 -2.93
CA LEU A 152 4.68 -0.34 -2.64
C LEU A 152 5.92 0.29 -3.26
N SER A 153 5.72 1.13 -4.29
CA SER A 153 6.79 1.70 -5.09
C SER A 153 6.72 3.22 -5.10
N ILE A 154 7.82 3.87 -4.71
CA ILE A 154 7.96 5.32 -4.75
C ILE A 154 9.22 5.66 -5.55
N GLY A 155 9.06 6.38 -6.65
CA GLY A 155 10.20 6.83 -7.42
C GLY A 155 9.91 7.79 -8.55
N LEU A 156 10.92 8.13 -9.36
CA LEU A 156 10.66 8.91 -10.58
C LEU A 156 9.96 8.04 -11.62
N ILE A 157 10.42 6.82 -11.80
CA ILE A 157 9.77 5.76 -12.57
C ILE A 157 9.38 4.65 -11.60
N ALA A 158 8.08 4.48 -11.37
CA ALA A 158 7.53 3.54 -10.39
C ALA A 158 6.67 2.47 -11.07
N PHE A 159 7.03 1.20 -10.87
CA PHE A 159 6.24 0.03 -11.24
C PHE A 159 5.78 -0.68 -9.98
N GLY A 160 4.49 -0.93 -9.83
CA GLY A 160 4.01 -1.68 -8.67
C GLY A 160 2.52 -1.90 -8.56
N THR A 161 2.04 -2.46 -7.44
CA THR A 161 0.59 -2.50 -7.20
C THR A 161 0.12 -1.13 -6.72
N PHE A 162 0.86 -0.50 -5.81
CA PHE A 162 0.73 0.89 -5.43
C PHE A 162 1.98 1.66 -5.88
N ALA A 163 1.83 2.50 -6.89
CA ALA A 163 2.94 3.20 -7.52
C ALA A 163 2.76 4.73 -7.40
N LEU A 164 3.76 5.39 -6.80
CA LEU A 164 3.85 6.84 -6.68
C LEU A 164 5.08 7.31 -7.47
N GLY A 165 4.88 8.10 -8.51
CA GLY A 165 6.03 8.63 -9.25
C GLY A 165 5.73 9.65 -10.34
N LEU A 166 6.74 10.08 -11.08
CA LEU A 166 6.51 10.92 -12.26
C LEU A 166 5.88 10.08 -13.39
N LEU A 167 6.50 8.93 -13.68
CA LEU A 167 5.97 7.88 -14.53
C LEU A 167 5.56 6.72 -13.63
N SER A 168 4.26 6.48 -13.50
CA SER A 168 3.71 5.49 -12.58
C SER A 168 2.87 4.47 -13.32
N VAL A 169 3.20 3.19 -13.15
CA VAL A 169 2.45 2.06 -13.71
C VAL A 169 2.09 1.11 -12.58
N GLY A 170 0.79 0.86 -12.37
CA GLY A 170 0.36 -0.05 -11.32
C GLY A 170 -1.12 -0.32 -11.22
N SER A 171 -1.57 -1.01 -10.18
CA SER A 171 -3.01 -1.18 -9.92
C SER A 171 -3.62 0.14 -9.44
N ILE A 172 -2.94 0.80 -8.50
CA ILE A 172 -3.21 2.14 -8.02
C ILE A 172 -1.99 3.00 -8.34
N ALA A 173 -2.13 3.90 -9.30
CA ALA A 173 -1.04 4.71 -9.83
C ALA A 173 -1.32 6.20 -9.59
N LEU A 174 -0.40 6.88 -8.90
CA LEU A 174 -0.39 8.34 -8.79
C LEU A 174 0.87 8.89 -9.45
N GLY A 175 0.70 9.84 -10.37
CA GLY A 175 1.85 10.46 -11.01
C GLY A 175 1.54 11.55 -12.02
N LEU A 176 2.57 12.04 -12.71
CA LEU A 176 2.36 12.98 -13.82
C LEU A 176 1.82 12.23 -15.05
N PHE A 177 2.40 11.06 -15.33
CA PHE A 177 1.82 10.01 -16.17
C PHE A 177 1.46 8.82 -15.28
N ALA A 178 0.16 8.49 -15.23
CA ALA A 178 -0.34 7.38 -14.44
C ALA A 178 -1.06 6.37 -15.35
N VAL A 179 -0.65 5.10 -15.27
CA VAL A 179 -1.31 3.99 -15.95
C VAL A 179 -1.70 2.96 -14.90
N GLY A 180 -2.98 2.67 -14.76
CA GLY A 180 -3.42 1.67 -13.80
C GLY A 180 -4.90 1.40 -13.74
N ALA A 181 -5.34 0.48 -12.88
CA ALA A 181 -6.78 0.25 -12.68
C ALA A 181 -7.45 1.50 -12.08
N ILE A 182 -6.82 2.08 -11.06
CA ILE A 182 -7.14 3.40 -10.49
C ILE A 182 -5.93 4.30 -10.75
N SER A 183 -6.13 5.38 -11.50
CA SER A 183 -5.05 6.25 -11.95
C SER A 183 -5.36 7.72 -11.70
N ILE A 184 -4.41 8.44 -11.10
CA ILE A 184 -4.52 9.87 -10.80
C ILE A 184 -3.28 10.58 -11.36
N GLY A 185 -3.47 11.50 -12.31
CA GLY A 185 -2.34 12.23 -12.88
C GLY A 185 -2.68 13.36 -13.85
N ILE A 186 -1.66 13.99 -14.44
CA ILE A 186 -1.90 14.99 -15.50
C ILE A 186 -2.39 14.27 -16.75
N ILE A 187 -1.69 13.20 -17.12
CA ILE A 187 -2.14 12.21 -18.10
C ILE A 187 -2.43 10.92 -17.36
N SER A 188 -3.66 10.44 -17.48
CA SER A 188 -4.16 9.31 -16.70
C SER A 188 -4.86 8.30 -17.60
N PHE A 189 -4.44 7.04 -17.53
CA PHE A 189 -5.03 5.91 -18.25
C PHE A 189 -5.43 4.81 -17.29
N GLY A 190 -6.71 4.44 -17.27
CA GLY A 190 -7.16 3.39 -16.36
C GLY A 190 -8.63 3.02 -16.44
N ALA A 191 -9.07 2.07 -15.62
CA ALA A 191 -10.50 1.79 -15.50
C ALA A 191 -11.22 2.97 -14.81
N LEU A 192 -10.67 3.42 -13.69
CA LEU A 192 -10.98 4.68 -13.03
C LEU A 192 -9.80 5.63 -13.25
N SER A 193 -10.01 6.71 -14.00
CA SER A 193 -8.97 7.69 -14.31
C SER A 193 -9.41 9.09 -13.92
N ILE A 194 -8.56 9.79 -13.18
CA ILE A 194 -8.77 11.18 -12.79
C ILE A 194 -7.54 11.98 -13.24
N GLY A 195 -7.75 13.06 -13.99
CA GLY A 195 -6.61 13.85 -14.44
C GLY A 195 -6.89 15.10 -15.26
N GLY A 196 -5.84 15.63 -15.89
CA GLY A 196 -5.98 16.71 -16.88
C GLY A 196 -6.52 16.16 -18.20
N PHE A 197 -5.84 15.13 -18.70
CA PHE A 197 -6.18 14.31 -19.86
C PHE A 197 -6.41 12.88 -19.37
N SER A 198 -7.65 12.42 -19.42
CA SER A 198 -8.07 11.16 -18.81
C SER A 198 -8.67 10.23 -19.86
N SER A 199 -8.28 8.96 -19.83
CA SER A 199 -8.88 7.93 -20.68
C SER A 199 -9.18 6.67 -19.88
N GLY A 200 -10.42 6.18 -19.92
CA GLY A 200 -10.83 5.04 -19.10
C GLY A 200 -12.28 4.63 -19.18
N ALA A 201 -12.71 3.63 -18.40
CA ALA A 201 -14.13 3.28 -18.33
C ALA A 201 -14.94 4.40 -17.64
N LEU A 202 -14.45 4.86 -16.48
CA LEU A 202 -14.88 6.08 -15.82
C LEU A 202 -13.73 7.09 -15.87
N ALA A 203 -13.89 8.12 -16.70
CA ALA A 203 -12.85 9.11 -16.96
C ALA A 203 -13.30 10.50 -16.49
N ILE A 204 -12.55 11.08 -15.55
CA ILE A 204 -12.80 12.42 -15.00
C ILE A 204 -11.60 13.30 -15.35
N GLY A 205 -11.76 14.11 -16.39
CA GLY A 205 -10.74 15.00 -16.93
C GLY A 205 -11.02 16.46 -16.60
N LYS A 206 -9.98 17.28 -16.41
CA LYS A 206 -10.14 18.74 -16.41
C LYS A 206 -10.36 19.24 -17.84
N TYR A 207 -9.48 18.87 -18.77
CA TYR A 207 -9.52 19.32 -20.15
C TYR A 207 -10.26 18.31 -21.02
N ILE A 208 -9.83 17.05 -20.98
CA ILE A 208 -10.40 15.99 -21.81
C ILE A 208 -10.62 14.72 -21.00
N ALA A 209 -11.77 14.09 -21.23
CA ALA A 209 -12.08 12.74 -20.78
C ALA A 209 -12.59 11.91 -21.96
N ILE A 210 -11.98 10.75 -22.20
CA ILE A 210 -12.45 9.75 -23.16
C ILE A 210 -12.79 8.47 -22.40
N GLY A 211 -13.98 7.93 -22.59
CA GLY A 211 -14.37 6.73 -21.88
C GLY A 211 -15.76 6.23 -22.17
N ASP A 212 -16.23 5.26 -21.37
CA ASP A 212 -17.63 4.86 -21.40
C ASP A 212 -18.50 5.91 -20.68
N HIS A 213 -18.09 6.29 -19.46
CA HIS A 213 -18.61 7.41 -18.69
C HIS A 213 -17.54 8.49 -18.57
N ALA A 214 -17.68 9.57 -19.34
CA ALA A 214 -16.69 10.63 -19.44
C ALA A 214 -17.20 11.96 -18.89
N ARG A 215 -16.40 12.64 -18.06
CA ARG A 215 -16.71 13.97 -17.50
C ARG A 215 -15.50 14.90 -17.64
N ALA A 216 -15.64 15.97 -18.43
CA ALA A 216 -14.58 16.98 -18.62
C ALA A 216 -15.10 18.26 -19.30
N MET A 217 -14.21 19.19 -19.66
CA MET A 217 -14.56 20.27 -20.59
C MET A 217 -14.90 19.69 -21.98
N ILE A 218 -14.05 18.79 -22.49
CA ILE A 218 -14.31 17.98 -23.68
C ILE A 218 -14.51 16.54 -23.24
N ALA A 219 -15.75 16.04 -23.34
CA ALA A 219 -16.10 14.69 -22.93
C ALA A 219 -16.53 13.84 -24.13
N VAL A 220 -15.91 12.67 -24.26
CA VAL A 220 -16.27 11.67 -25.28
C VAL A 220 -16.62 10.38 -24.56
N GLY A 221 -17.90 10.06 -24.55
CA GLY A 221 -18.50 8.93 -23.83
C GLY A 221 -18.96 7.81 -24.75
N GLY A 222 -19.03 6.59 -24.24
CA GLY A 222 -19.72 5.46 -24.88
C GLY A 222 -21.20 5.42 -24.49
N SER A 223 -21.45 5.51 -23.19
CA SER A 223 -22.79 5.51 -22.59
C SER A 223 -23.18 6.88 -22.03
N GLU A 224 -22.24 7.59 -21.39
CA GLU A 224 -22.47 8.91 -20.80
C GLU A 224 -21.30 9.86 -21.12
N ALA A 225 -21.61 11.06 -21.59
CA ALA A 225 -20.63 12.13 -21.80
C ALA A 225 -21.15 13.43 -21.20
N VAL A 226 -20.47 13.96 -20.20
CA VAL A 226 -20.79 15.26 -19.58
C VAL A 226 -19.66 16.23 -19.88
N GLY A 227 -19.89 17.07 -20.89
CA GLY A 227 -18.92 18.02 -21.42
C GLY A 227 -19.40 19.46 -21.31
N ASN A 228 -18.62 20.36 -20.70
CA ASN A 228 -19.02 21.78 -20.62
C ASN A 228 -18.85 22.53 -21.94
N VAL A 229 -17.88 22.13 -22.76
CA VAL A 229 -17.51 22.78 -24.03
C VAL A 229 -17.93 21.91 -25.20
N TYR A 230 -17.64 20.61 -25.10
CA TYR A 230 -17.96 19.64 -26.14
C TYR A 230 -18.32 18.33 -25.47
N GLN A 231 -19.41 17.71 -25.92
CA GLN A 231 -19.84 16.40 -25.48
C GLN A 231 -20.28 15.59 -26.68
N HIS A 232 -19.82 14.35 -26.77
CA HIS A 232 -20.23 13.43 -27.82
C HIS A 232 -20.32 12.00 -27.30
N ILE A 233 -21.35 11.29 -27.77
CA ILE A 233 -21.57 9.88 -27.43
C ILE A 233 -21.25 9.05 -28.69
N GLY A 234 -20.35 8.08 -28.55
CA GLY A 234 -19.88 7.24 -29.63
C GLY A 234 -18.63 7.78 -30.33
N ARG A 235 -18.43 7.38 -31.60
CA ARG A 235 -17.19 7.68 -32.34
C ARG A 235 -17.21 9.11 -32.87
N LEU A 236 -16.10 9.83 -32.69
CA LEU A 236 -15.95 11.20 -33.20
C LEU A 236 -15.94 11.21 -34.74
N ALA A 237 -16.63 12.20 -35.32
CA ALA A 237 -16.49 12.50 -36.74
C ALA A 237 -15.19 13.30 -36.98
N PRO A 238 -14.54 13.16 -38.16
CA PRO A 238 -13.33 13.92 -38.49
C PRO A 238 -13.52 15.46 -38.46
N ALA A 239 -14.74 15.94 -38.66
CA ALA A 239 -15.05 17.37 -38.60
C ALA A 239 -14.93 17.93 -37.16
N ASP A 240 -15.45 17.19 -36.18
CA ASP A 240 -15.43 17.58 -34.76
C ASP A 240 -14.01 17.62 -34.20
N LEU A 241 -13.12 16.80 -34.78
CA LEU A 241 -11.73 16.74 -34.39
C LEU A 241 -11.01 18.09 -34.54
N SER A 242 -11.32 18.83 -35.60
CA SER A 242 -10.69 20.12 -35.87
C SER A 242 -11.07 21.15 -34.79
N TYR A 243 -12.35 21.16 -34.40
CA TYR A 243 -12.86 22.02 -33.33
C TYR A 243 -12.22 21.69 -31.97
N VAL A 244 -12.12 20.40 -31.64
CA VAL A 244 -11.47 19.92 -30.40
C VAL A 244 -10.01 20.36 -30.34
N ILE A 245 -9.28 20.22 -31.45
CA ILE A 245 -7.86 20.61 -31.54
C ILE A 245 -7.69 22.12 -31.34
N GLU A 246 -8.50 22.94 -32.02
CA GLU A 246 -8.46 24.39 -31.91
C GLU A 246 -8.74 24.86 -30.47
N TRP A 247 -9.76 24.28 -29.83
CA TRP A 247 -10.10 24.61 -28.45
C TRP A 247 -8.96 24.27 -27.48
N LEU A 248 -8.29 23.12 -27.67
CA LEU A 248 -7.14 22.72 -26.86
C LEU A 248 -5.96 23.66 -27.02
N ASP A 249 -5.73 24.17 -28.23
CA ASP A 249 -4.68 25.15 -28.49
C ASP A 249 -4.92 26.48 -27.78
N ALA A 250 -6.18 26.90 -27.63
CA ALA A 250 -6.55 28.13 -26.96
C ALA A 250 -6.58 28.04 -25.42
N ASN A 251 -6.96 26.89 -24.84
CA ASN A 251 -7.29 26.78 -23.41
C ASN A 251 -6.28 26.00 -22.57
N VAL A 252 -5.44 25.15 -23.17
CA VAL A 252 -4.44 24.39 -22.43
C VAL A 252 -3.20 25.27 -22.20
N PRO A 253 -2.74 25.44 -20.94
CA PRO A 253 -1.56 26.24 -20.65
C PRO A 253 -0.30 25.76 -21.39
N THR A 254 0.59 26.70 -21.74
CA THR A 254 1.80 26.42 -22.54
C THR A 254 2.72 25.37 -21.90
N TYR A 255 2.77 25.29 -20.57
CA TYR A 255 3.56 24.29 -19.85
C TYR A 255 3.03 22.84 -20.00
N LEU A 256 1.80 22.67 -20.50
CA LEU A 256 1.19 21.38 -20.84
C LEU A 256 1.19 21.10 -22.36
N TRP A 257 1.99 21.84 -23.15
CA TRP A 257 2.09 21.64 -24.59
C TRP A 257 2.40 20.18 -24.97
N TRP A 258 3.33 19.54 -24.24
CA TRP A 258 3.68 18.13 -24.45
C TRP A 258 2.48 17.19 -24.27
N ALA A 259 1.61 17.45 -23.30
CA ALA A 259 0.45 16.61 -23.04
C ALA A 259 -0.62 16.76 -24.13
N LYS A 260 -0.79 18.00 -24.61
CA LYS A 260 -1.66 18.33 -25.73
C LYS A 260 -1.24 17.60 -27.01
N GLU A 261 0.05 17.62 -27.36
CA GLU A 261 0.54 16.97 -28.59
C GLU A 261 0.38 15.44 -28.55
N ILE A 262 0.63 14.80 -27.39
CA ILE A 262 0.37 13.36 -27.21
C ILE A 262 -1.11 13.04 -27.49
N PHE A 263 -2.01 13.90 -27.01
CA PHE A 263 -3.43 13.68 -27.18
C PHE A 263 -3.91 13.95 -28.61
N LYS A 264 -3.38 14.97 -29.28
CA LYS A 264 -3.61 15.20 -30.71
C LYS A 264 -3.20 14.00 -31.55
N LEU A 265 -2.06 13.38 -31.22
CA LEU A 265 -1.60 12.16 -31.88
C LEU A 265 -2.55 10.98 -31.65
N TYR A 266 -3.09 10.83 -30.43
CA TYR A 266 -4.04 9.77 -30.09
C TYR A 266 -5.38 9.89 -30.83
N MET A 267 -5.81 11.12 -31.14
CA MET A 267 -7.08 11.37 -31.82
C MET A 267 -7.00 11.36 -33.36
N ARG A 268 -5.79 11.29 -33.93
CA ARG A 268 -5.54 11.31 -35.37
C ARG A 268 -5.57 9.91 -35.97
#